data_AF-A0A1V6Y9W1-F1
#
_entry.id   AF-A0A1V6Y9W1-F1
#
_cell.length_a   1.000
_cell.length_b   1.000
_cell.length_c   1.000
_cell.angle_alpha   90.00
_cell.angle_beta   90.00
_cell.angle_gamma   90.00
#
_symmetry.space_group_name_H-M   'P 1'
#
loop_
_entity.id
_entity.type
_entity.pdbx_description
1 polymer ?
#
loop_
_entity_poly.entity_id
_entity_poly.type
_entity_poly.pdbx_seq_one_letter_code
_entity_poly.pdbx_strand_id
1 'polypeptide(L)'
;MAADMHEPAVSMQEAAEVVAWLKCDTAIHNRVRYLISQDGHEIYITVASFDKTYIQWLRSKRAISLPKGSFLTMTRYGPWLINRAEEIRGKMHFIIYEAAARSSMTTV
;
A
#
# COMPACT_ATOMS: atom_id res chain seq x y z
N MET A 1 -21.21 3.25 16.06
CA MET A 1 -20.00 2.39 15.99
C MET A 1 -20.43 1.04 15.45
N ALA A 2 -20.42 0.88 14.12
CA ALA A 2 -20.53 -0.44 13.49
C ALA A 2 -19.11 -0.82 13.10
N ALA A 3 -18.50 -1.73 13.86
CA ALA A 3 -17.26 -2.34 13.43
C ALA A 3 -17.57 -3.22 12.22
N ASP A 4 -17.16 -2.73 11.06
CA ASP A 4 -16.82 -3.42 9.81
C ASP A 4 -17.18 -4.92 9.72
N MET A 5 -18.29 -5.25 9.05
CA MET A 5 -18.73 -6.64 8.87
C MET A 5 -17.86 -7.44 7.88
N HIS A 6 -16.86 -6.82 7.24
CA HIS A 6 -16.08 -7.45 6.17
C HIS A 6 -14.57 -7.55 6.46
N GLU A 7 -14.07 -6.96 7.54
CA GLU A 7 -12.73 -7.26 8.04
C GLU A 7 -12.71 -8.61 8.78
N PRO A 8 -11.66 -9.43 8.63
CA PRO A 8 -10.37 -9.14 7.99
C PRO A 8 -10.32 -9.47 6.47
N ALA A 9 -11.43 -9.90 5.87
CA ALA A 9 -11.43 -10.43 4.51
C ALA A 9 -11.04 -9.37 3.45
N VAL A 10 -11.48 -8.12 3.63
CA VAL A 10 -11.10 -7.00 2.74
C VAL A 10 -9.60 -6.74 2.79
N SER A 11 -9.01 -6.60 3.99
CA SER A 11 -7.56 -6.41 4.12
C SER A 11 -6.76 -7.56 3.52
N MET A 12 -7.23 -8.81 3.65
CA MET A 12 -6.59 -9.96 3.02
C MET A 12 -6.65 -9.87 1.48
N GLN A 13 -7.77 -9.45 0.92
CA GLN A 13 -7.94 -9.31 -0.53
C GLN A 13 -7.07 -8.18 -1.10
N GLU A 14 -7.10 -7.00 -0.46
CA GLU A 14 -6.24 -5.86 -0.85
C GLU A 14 -4.75 -6.22 -0.77
N ALA A 15 -4.33 -6.94 0.29
CA ALA A 15 -2.96 -7.41 0.41
C ALA A 15 -2.60 -8.42 -0.69
N ALA A 16 -3.50 -9.36 -1.01
CA ALA A 16 -3.29 -10.32 -2.08
C ALA A 16 -3.15 -9.63 -3.44
N GLU A 17 -3.97 -8.61 -3.72
CA GLU A 17 -3.90 -7.80 -4.94
C GLU A 17 -2.54 -7.11 -5.07
N VAL A 18 -2.09 -6.42 -4.02
CA VAL A 18 -0.77 -5.76 -4.01
C VAL A 18 0.36 -6.78 -4.19
N VAL A 19 0.31 -7.93 -3.50
CA VAL A 19 1.33 -8.97 -3.63
C VAL A 19 1.36 -9.55 -5.04
N ALA A 20 0.19 -9.81 -5.65
CA ALA A 20 0.10 -10.28 -7.02
C ALA A 20 0.68 -9.26 -8.01
N TRP A 21 0.35 -7.98 -7.83
CA TRP A 21 0.93 -6.89 -8.61
C TRP A 21 2.47 -6.87 -8.48
N LEU A 22 3.01 -6.94 -7.26
CA LEU A 22 4.45 -6.99 -7.03
C LEU A 22 5.14 -8.24 -7.57
N LYS A 23 4.42 -9.35 -7.80
CA LYS A 23 4.98 -10.53 -8.45
C LYS A 23 5.06 -10.39 -9.97
N CYS A 24 4.04 -9.80 -10.58
CA CYS A 24 3.92 -9.71 -12.04
C CYS A 24 4.63 -8.50 -12.66
N ASP A 25 4.88 -7.44 -11.89
CA ASP A 25 5.45 -6.19 -12.41
C ASP A 25 6.97 -6.29 -12.70
N THR A 26 7.38 -6.53 -13.94
CA THR A 26 8.81 -6.66 -14.28
C THR A 26 9.62 -5.39 -14.10
N ALA A 27 8.97 -4.24 -13.89
CA ALA A 27 9.57 -2.92 -13.89
C ALA A 27 9.30 -2.20 -12.55
N ILE A 28 9.69 -2.83 -11.44
CA ILE A 28 9.58 -2.20 -10.11
C ILE A 28 10.60 -1.06 -10.02
N HIS A 29 10.19 0.12 -10.46
CA HIS A 29 10.98 1.34 -10.38
C HIS A 29 10.80 2.08 -9.04
N ASN A 30 9.66 1.85 -8.36
CA ASN A 30 9.29 2.55 -7.13
C ASN A 30 9.13 1.58 -5.94
N ARG A 31 9.55 2.00 -4.73
CA ARG A 31 9.45 1.24 -3.46
C ARG A 31 8.09 1.37 -2.77
N VAL A 32 7.17 2.13 -3.38
CA VAL A 32 5.80 2.25 -2.93
C VAL A 32 4.81 1.90 -4.03
N ARG A 33 3.65 1.37 -3.63
CA ARG A 33 2.44 1.23 -4.45
C ARG A 33 1.30 1.93 -3.74
N TYR A 34 0.41 2.52 -4.52
CA TYR A 34 -0.80 3.15 -4.01
C TYR A 34 -1.98 2.32 -4.50
N LEU A 35 -2.77 1.84 -3.56
CA LEU A 35 -4.06 1.22 -3.81
C LEU A 35 -5.14 2.22 -3.41
N ILE A 36 -6.08 2.50 -4.30
CA ILE A 36 -7.24 3.34 -4.01
C ILE A 36 -8.44 2.40 -3.93
N SER A 37 -9.14 2.41 -2.80
CA SER A 37 -10.33 1.58 -2.59
C SER A 37 -11.51 2.43 -2.12
N GLN A 38 -12.71 1.88 -2.28
CA GLN A 38 -13.97 2.55 -1.98
C GLN A 38 -14.89 1.59 -1.22
N ASP A 39 -15.55 2.10 -0.18
CA ASP A 39 -16.69 1.46 0.46
C ASP A 39 -17.87 2.44 0.48
N GLY A 40 -18.89 2.17 -0.33
CA GLY A 40 -20.03 3.08 -0.51
C GLY A 40 -19.60 4.50 -0.92
N HIS A 41 -19.77 5.46 -0.01
CA HIS A 41 -19.40 6.87 -0.24
C HIS A 41 -18.02 7.24 0.31
N GLU A 42 -17.29 6.27 0.86
CA GLU A 42 -16.01 6.45 1.51
C GLU A 42 -14.87 6.02 0.57
N ILE A 43 -13.85 6.85 0.47
CA ILE A 43 -12.63 6.60 -0.29
C ILE A 43 -11.49 6.37 0.69
N TYR A 44 -10.67 5.39 0.38
CA TYR A 44 -9.45 5.05 1.10
C TYR A 44 -8.27 5.06 0.14
N ILE A 45 -7.11 5.42 0.67
CA ILE A 45 -5.82 5.25 -0.02
C ILE A 45 -4.95 4.40 0.87
N THR A 46 -4.47 3.30 0.34
CA THR A 46 -3.50 2.43 1.00
C THR A 46 -2.14 2.60 0.36
N VAL A 47 -1.16 3.02 1.16
CA VAL A 47 0.25 3.10 0.76
C VAL A 47 0.92 1.78 1.13
N ALA A 48 1.26 0.99 0.12
CA ALA A 48 2.00 -0.26 0.22
C ALA A 48 3.49 0.03 0.06
N SER A 49 4.26 -0.06 1.15
CA SER A 49 5.70 0.15 1.18
C SER A 49 6.47 -1.15 1.40
N PHE A 50 7.59 -1.30 0.69
CA PHE A 50 8.42 -2.49 0.73
C PHE A 50 9.86 -2.14 0.35
N ASP A 51 10.81 -2.95 0.81
CA ASP A 51 12.21 -2.82 0.44
C ASP A 51 12.59 -3.78 -0.71
N LYS A 52 13.84 -3.66 -1.18
CA LYS A 52 14.37 -4.56 -2.20
C LYS A 52 14.46 -6.00 -1.70
N THR A 53 14.71 -6.19 -0.40
CA THR A 53 14.83 -7.49 0.25
C THR A 53 13.51 -8.26 0.16
N TYR A 54 12.38 -7.58 0.39
CA TYR A 54 11.04 -8.12 0.23
C TYR A 54 10.80 -8.59 -1.20
N ILE A 55 11.12 -7.76 -2.20
CA ILE A 55 10.92 -8.12 -3.61
C ILE A 55 11.80 -9.29 -4.02
N GLN A 56 13.06 -9.31 -3.60
CA GLN A 56 13.97 -10.42 -3.86
C GLN A 56 13.44 -11.72 -3.24
N TRP A 57 12.99 -11.66 -1.99
CA TRP A 57 12.36 -12.79 -1.31
C TRP A 57 11.09 -13.26 -2.04
N LEU A 58 10.19 -12.33 -2.36
CA LEU A 58 8.89 -12.61 -2.97
C LEU A 58 9.00 -13.29 -4.34
N ARG A 59 10.06 -12.98 -5.08
CA ARG A 59 10.34 -13.50 -6.44
C ARG A 59 11.36 -14.63 -6.46
N SER A 60 12.04 -14.88 -5.35
CA SER A 60 13.05 -15.93 -5.29
C SER A 60 12.40 -17.31 -5.44
N LYS A 61 13.03 -18.15 -6.26
CA LYS A 61 12.72 -19.59 -6.35
C LYS A 61 13.43 -20.42 -5.27
N ARG A 62 14.34 -19.80 -4.51
CA ARG A 62 15.09 -20.41 -3.40
C ARG A 62 14.57 -19.88 -2.07
N ALA A 63 14.65 -20.70 -1.03
CA ALA A 63 14.30 -20.29 0.33
C ALA A 63 15.33 -19.27 0.85
N ILE A 64 15.04 -17.98 0.66
CA ILE A 64 15.73 -16.88 1.31
C ILE A 64 14.94 -16.60 2.60
N SER A 65 15.62 -16.43 3.73
CA SER A 65 14.97 -15.95 4.96
C SER A 65 14.73 -14.46 4.84
N LEU A 66 13.49 -14.01 5.09
CA LEU A 66 13.18 -12.58 5.12
C LEU A 66 13.52 -12.01 6.49
N PRO A 67 14.35 -10.94 6.59
CA PRO A 67 14.62 -10.29 7.87
C PRO A 67 13.34 -9.80 8.55
N LYS A 68 13.34 -9.83 9.89
CA LYS A 68 12.26 -9.22 10.67
C LYS A 68 12.19 -7.74 10.33
N GLY A 69 11.01 -7.27 9.93
CA GLY A 69 10.76 -5.88 9.53
C GLY A 69 10.85 -5.60 8.02
N SER A 70 11.31 -6.54 7.20
CA SER A 70 11.32 -6.40 5.73
C SER A 70 10.03 -6.91 5.07
N PHE A 71 8.93 -7.04 5.81
CA PHE A 71 7.64 -7.39 5.22
C PHE A 71 7.00 -6.19 4.53
N LEU A 72 6.18 -6.44 3.51
CA LEU A 72 5.25 -5.46 2.96
C LEU A 72 4.45 -4.83 4.09
N THR A 73 4.44 -3.50 4.14
CA THR A 73 3.63 -2.72 5.08
C THR A 73 2.57 -1.96 4.29
N MET A 74 1.31 -2.09 4.68
CA MET A 74 0.17 -1.42 4.05
C MET A 74 -0.45 -0.44 5.04
N THR A 75 -0.28 0.86 4.78
CA THR A 75 -0.84 1.93 5.61
C THR A 75 -2.06 2.51 4.91
N ARG A 76 -3.24 2.27 5.47
CA ARG A 76 -4.52 2.79 4.96
C ARG A 76 -4.81 4.18 5.54
N TYR A 77 -5.25 5.08 4.70
CA TYR A 77 -5.70 6.44 5.03
C TYR A 77 -7.15 6.63 4.58
N GLY A 78 -7.91 7.42 5.34
CA GLY A 78 -9.36 7.61 5.16
C GLY A 78 -10.11 7.33 6.47
N PRO A 79 -11.44 7.15 6.41
CA PRO A 79 -12.29 7.34 5.24
C PRO A 79 -12.41 8.82 4.84
N TRP A 80 -12.57 9.09 3.54
CA TRP A 80 -12.98 10.41 3.04
C TRP A 80 -14.25 10.30 2.23
N LEU A 81 -15.17 11.24 2.43
CA LEU A 81 -16.44 11.24 1.71
C LEU A 81 -16.26 11.73 0.28
N ILE A 82 -16.72 10.96 -0.70
CA ILE A 82 -16.59 11.26 -2.15
C ILE A 82 -17.20 12.61 -2.55
N ASN A 83 -18.17 13.11 -1.78
CA ASN A 83 -18.80 14.42 -1.99
C ASN A 83 -17.96 15.61 -1.51
N ARG A 84 -16.75 15.38 -0.94
CA ARG A 84 -15.82 16.42 -0.48
C ARG A 84 -14.53 16.40 -1.30
N ALA A 85 -14.64 16.63 -2.61
CA ALA A 85 -13.54 16.51 -3.57
C ALA A 85 -12.30 17.35 -3.20
N GLU A 86 -12.47 18.58 -2.71
CA GLU A 86 -11.33 19.44 -2.33
C GLU A 86 -10.58 18.91 -1.09
N GLU A 87 -11.30 18.31 -0.14
CA GLU A 87 -10.70 17.68 1.03
C GLU A 87 -9.89 16.44 0.64
N ILE A 88 -10.44 15.61 -0.26
CA ILE A 88 -9.75 14.43 -0.81
C ILE A 88 -8.49 14.87 -1.55
N ARG A 89 -8.59 15.87 -2.43
CA ARG A 89 -7.46 16.37 -3.23
C ARG A 89 -6.32 16.83 -2.33
N GLY A 90 -6.61 17.65 -1.32
CA GLY A 90 -5.59 18.16 -0.40
C GLY A 90 -4.91 17.06 0.41
N LYS A 91 -5.70 16.13 0.96
CA LYS A 91 -5.17 15.01 1.77
C LYS A 91 -4.40 13.99 0.93
N MET A 92 -4.90 13.66 -0.25
CA MET A 92 -4.25 12.74 -1.19
C MET A 92 -2.92 13.31 -1.69
N HIS A 93 -2.88 14.59 -2.03
CA HIS A 93 -1.65 15.29 -2.38
C HIS A 93 -0.62 15.14 -1.26
N PHE A 94 -0.96 15.51 -0.02
CA PHE A 94 -0.04 15.38 1.11
C PHE A 94 0.50 13.95 1.31
N ILE A 95 -0.37 12.94 1.26
CA ILE A 95 0.02 11.53 1.45
C ILE A 95 0.98 11.05 0.35
N ILE A 96 0.71 11.40 -0.90
CA ILE A 96 1.57 11.01 -2.03
C ILE A 96 2.96 11.64 -1.87
N TYR A 97 3.02 12.93 -1.52
CA TYR A 97 4.29 13.64 -1.32
C TYR A 97 5.08 13.07 -0.13
N GLU A 98 4.45 12.82 1.01
CA GLU A 98 5.09 12.20 2.18
C GLU A 98 5.63 10.80 1.85
N ALA A 99 4.83 9.96 1.20
CA ALA A 99 5.25 8.61 0.84
C ALA A 99 6.42 8.63 -0.16
N ALA A 100 6.41 9.55 -1.13
CA ALA A 100 7.51 9.73 -2.07
C ALA A 100 8.79 10.25 -1.38
N ALA A 101 8.67 11.20 -0.45
CA ALA A 101 9.79 11.72 0.33
C ALA A 101 10.45 10.61 1.17
N ARG A 102 9.66 9.80 1.86
CA ARG A 102 10.16 8.65 2.66
C ARG A 102 10.85 7.60 1.79
N SER A 103 10.28 7.27 0.63
CA SER A 103 10.90 6.34 -0.32
C SER A 103 12.25 6.84 -0.84
N SER A 104 12.43 8.16 -0.96
CA SER A 104 13.67 8.77 -1.45
C SER A 104 14.77 8.81 -0.39
N MET A 105 14.43 9.04 0.88
CA MET A 105 15.37 9.09 2.01
C MET A 105 16.00 7.73 2.38
N THR A 106 15.35 6.60 2.08
CA THR A 106 15.90 5.25 2.34
C THR A 106 16.91 4.78 1.27
N THR A 107 17.51 5.70 0.53
CA THR A 107 18.59 5.44 -0.45
C THR A 107 19.88 6.09 0.03
N VAL A 108 20.46 5.56 1.10
CA VAL A 108 21.87 5.77 1.52
C VAL A 108 22.43 4.44 1.97
#